data_AF-A0A6C0HGU2-F1
#
_entry.id   AF-A0A6C0HGU2-F1
#
_cell.length_a   1.000
_cell.length_b   1.000
_cell.length_c   1.000
_cell.angle_alpha   90.00
_cell.angle_beta   90.00
_cell.angle_gamma   90.00
#
_symmetry.space_group_name_H-M   'P 1'
#
loop_
_entity.id
_entity.type
_entity.pdbx_description
1 polymer ?
#
loop_
_entity_poly.entity_id
_entity_poly.type
_entity_poly.pdbx_seq_one_letter_code
_entity_poly.pdbx_strand_id
1 'polypeptide(L)'
;MTDIDLNIDNYDLSDLLNLFNLDHNFTVEDLKRAKKMVLMLHPDKSDMDKEYFLFFTAAYKVVFSVYNFRNTKTKSTDYVVEKDEEKELLLDKLKQHSNFNKLFNDMFDQAIIKTEEEETGYADWLKSDEDLDVRSTTMQSMNETFERKKKEIQALVPVKDLADSYYNGGACADLMGDKPDYYSSDVFARLPYEDLKRAHVESVIPVTHDDYLQRPKFKSVDEMRRHASYNDTTPMALNQAKEYLKQRDQAQNKSDMNRAYKLVKQDEMYEEVNKNMMTQFKRLHDGSVP
;
A
#
# COMPACT_ATOMS: atom_id res chain seq x y z
N MET A 1 9.10 22.75 -22.24
CA MET A 1 8.36 21.59 -22.77
C MET A 1 8.78 20.43 -21.91
N THR A 2 7.88 20.01 -21.01
CA THR A 2 8.16 18.96 -20.05
C THR A 2 8.24 17.64 -20.80
N ASP A 3 9.41 17.01 -20.75
CA ASP A 3 9.66 15.66 -21.23
C ASP A 3 8.67 14.74 -20.49
N ILE A 4 7.68 14.21 -21.21
CA ILE A 4 6.70 13.29 -20.62
C ILE A 4 7.41 11.95 -20.54
N ASP A 5 7.50 11.38 -19.34
CA ASP A 5 8.04 10.05 -19.16
C ASP A 5 7.15 9.04 -19.91
N LEU A 6 7.73 8.33 -20.87
CA LEU A 6 7.02 7.36 -21.70
C LEU A 6 6.98 5.98 -21.04
N ASN A 7 7.55 5.82 -19.85
CA ASN A 7 7.50 4.58 -19.11
C ASN A 7 6.29 4.53 -18.16
N ILE A 8 5.34 3.65 -18.46
CA ILE A 8 4.12 3.43 -17.66
C ILE A 8 4.41 2.92 -16.24
N ASP A 9 5.54 2.25 -16.04
CA ASP A 9 5.87 1.63 -14.75
C ASP A 9 6.21 2.65 -13.65
N ASN A 10 6.58 3.86 -14.08
CA ASN A 10 6.91 4.99 -13.21
C ASN A 10 5.67 5.79 -12.77
N TYR A 11 4.47 5.46 -13.28
CA TYR A 11 3.25 6.20 -12.99
C TYR A 11 2.43 5.51 -11.89
N ASP A 12 2.09 6.29 -10.86
CA ASP A 12 1.11 5.87 -9.86
C ASP A 12 -0.31 5.95 -10.42
N LEU A 13 -1.26 5.29 -9.74
CA LEU A 13 -2.67 5.37 -10.09
C LEU A 13 -3.16 6.82 -10.18
N SER A 14 -2.72 7.69 -9.26
CA SER A 14 -3.11 9.10 -9.27
C SER A 14 -2.65 9.81 -10.54
N ASP A 15 -1.43 9.50 -11.02
CA ASP A 15 -0.87 10.12 -12.22
C ASP A 15 -1.54 9.61 -13.49
N LEU A 16 -1.86 8.30 -13.54
CA LEU A 16 -2.65 7.71 -14.63
C LEU A 16 -4.06 8.32 -14.71
N LEU A 17 -4.71 8.58 -13.57
CA LEU A 17 -6.03 9.23 -13.55
C LEU A 17 -5.92 10.70 -13.99
N ASN A 18 -4.89 11.41 -13.53
CA ASN A 18 -4.63 12.80 -13.91
C ASN A 18 -4.38 12.93 -15.42
N LEU A 19 -3.70 11.96 -16.05
CA LEU A 19 -3.44 11.93 -17.49
C LEU A 19 -4.74 12.00 -18.32
N PHE A 20 -5.83 11.40 -17.81
CA PHE A 20 -7.13 11.39 -18.46
C PHE A 20 -8.14 12.38 -17.85
N ASN A 21 -7.72 13.20 -16.89
CA ASN A 21 -8.59 14.07 -16.07
C ASN A 21 -9.76 13.30 -15.43
N LEU A 22 -9.46 12.15 -14.82
CA LEU A 22 -10.42 11.28 -14.15
C LEU A 22 -10.36 11.48 -12.63
N ASP A 23 -11.52 11.41 -11.97
CA ASP A 23 -11.60 11.25 -10.52
C ASP A 23 -11.54 9.77 -10.14
N HIS A 24 -11.23 9.45 -8.88
CA HIS A 24 -11.23 8.09 -8.31
C HIS A 24 -12.62 7.44 -8.37
N ASN A 25 -13.69 8.18 -8.66
CA ASN A 25 -15.04 7.65 -8.84
C ASN A 25 -15.49 7.67 -10.31
N PHE A 26 -14.60 7.36 -11.24
CA PHE A 26 -14.92 7.38 -12.66
C PHE A 26 -15.89 6.27 -13.10
N THR A 27 -16.73 6.60 -14.08
CA THR A 27 -17.81 5.79 -14.65
C THR A 27 -17.49 5.30 -16.06
N VAL A 28 -18.39 4.48 -16.64
CA VAL A 28 -18.27 4.03 -18.04
C VAL A 28 -18.20 5.21 -19.04
N GLU A 29 -18.90 6.31 -18.75
CA GLU A 29 -18.89 7.50 -19.61
C GLU A 29 -17.53 8.17 -19.61
N ASP A 30 -16.88 8.21 -18.45
CA ASP A 30 -15.55 8.77 -18.28
C ASP A 30 -14.50 7.93 -19.01
N LEU A 31 -14.62 6.60 -18.97
CA LEU A 31 -13.80 5.70 -19.78
C LEU A 31 -13.99 5.93 -21.29
N LYS A 32 -15.23 6.18 -21.74
CA LYS A 32 -15.48 6.52 -23.16
C LYS A 32 -14.80 7.83 -23.55
N ARG A 33 -14.78 8.82 -22.65
CA ARG A 33 -14.06 10.10 -22.87
C ARG A 33 -12.55 9.87 -22.94
N ALA A 34 -11.98 9.10 -22.01
CA ALA A 34 -10.57 8.72 -22.03
C ALA A 34 -10.20 8.00 -23.33
N LYS A 35 -11.01 7.02 -23.76
CA LYS A 35 -10.82 6.32 -25.06
C LYS A 35 -10.83 7.27 -26.25
N LYS A 36 -11.72 8.27 -26.25
CA LYS A 36 -11.78 9.28 -27.31
C LYS A 36 -10.50 10.14 -27.35
N MET A 37 -9.95 10.48 -26.18
CA MET A 37 -8.68 11.21 -26.06
C MET A 37 -7.52 10.39 -26.66
N VAL A 38 -7.39 9.11 -26.30
CA VAL A 38 -6.36 8.22 -26.89
C VAL A 38 -6.48 8.13 -28.41
N LEU A 39 -7.70 8.03 -28.94
CA LEU A 39 -7.94 7.98 -30.39
C LEU A 39 -7.59 9.28 -31.12
N MET A 40 -7.60 10.43 -30.43
CA MET A 40 -7.16 11.71 -30.98
C MET A 40 -5.64 11.82 -31.05
N LEU A 41 -4.93 11.13 -30.14
CA LEU A 41 -3.47 11.05 -30.09
C LEU A 41 -2.88 10.01 -31.07
N HIS A 42 -3.71 9.45 -31.96
CA HIS A 42 -3.21 8.56 -33.00
C HIS A 42 -2.27 9.36 -33.96
N PRO A 43 -1.14 8.77 -34.40
CA PRO A 43 -0.18 9.47 -35.26
C PRO A 43 -0.82 10.03 -36.54
N ASP A 44 -1.77 9.29 -37.12
CA ASP A 44 -2.57 9.70 -38.30
C ASP A 44 -3.44 10.96 -38.09
N LYS A 45 -3.72 11.35 -36.83
CA LYS A 45 -4.60 12.48 -36.50
C LYS A 45 -3.92 13.65 -35.80
N SER A 46 -2.83 13.37 -35.09
CA SER A 46 -2.13 14.35 -34.24
C SER A 46 -0.73 14.70 -34.75
N ASP A 47 -0.20 13.97 -35.74
CA ASP A 47 1.18 14.10 -36.24
C ASP A 47 2.25 13.96 -35.13
N MET A 48 1.86 13.33 -34.01
CA MET A 48 2.73 13.04 -32.87
C MET A 48 3.41 11.67 -33.03
N ASP A 49 4.52 11.47 -32.32
CA ASP A 49 5.24 10.20 -32.36
C ASP A 49 4.36 9.04 -31.87
N LYS A 50 4.55 7.87 -32.49
CA LYS A 50 3.88 6.61 -32.16
C LYS A 50 4.07 6.25 -30.69
N GLU A 51 5.19 6.64 -30.09
CA GLU A 51 5.53 6.36 -28.69
C GLU A 51 4.49 6.93 -27.72
N TYR A 52 4.03 8.16 -27.95
CA TYR A 52 2.95 8.76 -27.15
C TYR A 52 1.65 7.94 -27.28
N PHE A 53 1.27 7.55 -28.49
CA PHE A 53 0.07 6.75 -28.69
C PHE A 53 0.14 5.39 -27.98
N LEU A 54 1.30 4.73 -28.02
CA LEU A 54 1.56 3.47 -27.32
C LEU A 54 1.42 3.64 -25.81
N PHE A 55 2.03 4.69 -25.25
CA PHE A 55 1.95 5.04 -23.84
C PHE A 55 0.50 5.28 -23.39
N PHE A 56 -0.22 6.18 -24.07
CA PHE A 56 -1.62 6.48 -23.73
C PHE A 56 -2.56 5.27 -23.91
N THR A 57 -2.25 4.39 -24.87
CA THR A 57 -2.99 3.12 -25.05
C THR A 57 -2.73 2.15 -23.90
N ALA A 58 -1.47 2.02 -23.46
CA ALA A 58 -1.11 1.20 -22.31
C ALA A 58 -1.76 1.75 -21.03
N ALA A 59 -1.66 3.06 -20.78
CA ALA A 59 -2.28 3.73 -19.64
C ALA A 59 -3.81 3.50 -19.60
N TYR A 60 -4.48 3.63 -20.74
CA TYR A 60 -5.92 3.35 -20.84
C TYR A 60 -6.25 1.88 -20.55
N LYS A 61 -5.44 0.92 -21.02
CA LYS A 61 -5.65 -0.51 -20.73
C LYS A 61 -5.56 -0.80 -19.24
N VAL A 62 -4.57 -0.22 -18.55
CA VAL A 62 -4.41 -0.38 -17.09
C VAL A 62 -5.63 0.20 -16.35
N VAL A 63 -6.03 1.44 -16.65
CA VAL A 63 -7.22 2.07 -16.04
C VAL A 63 -8.49 1.27 -16.31
N PHE A 64 -8.63 0.70 -17.51
CA PHE A 64 -9.75 -0.17 -17.86
C PHE A 64 -9.72 -1.51 -17.12
N SER A 65 -8.53 -2.10 -16.93
CA SER A 65 -8.33 -3.33 -16.15
C SER A 65 -8.76 -3.11 -14.70
N VAL A 66 -8.31 -2.01 -14.07
CA VAL A 66 -8.69 -1.61 -12.71
C VAL A 66 -10.20 -1.43 -12.59
N TYR A 67 -10.83 -0.76 -13.56
CA TYR A 67 -12.29 -0.59 -13.58
C TYR A 67 -13.05 -1.91 -13.67
N ASN A 68 -12.59 -2.82 -14.54
CA ASN A 68 -13.19 -4.14 -14.67
C ASN A 68 -13.02 -4.94 -13.38
N PHE A 69 -11.82 -4.97 -12.81
CA PHE A 69 -11.53 -5.66 -11.55
C PHE A 69 -12.47 -5.20 -10.43
N ARG A 70 -12.71 -3.90 -10.31
CA ARG A 70 -13.67 -3.33 -9.35
C ARG A 70 -15.11 -3.79 -9.58
N ASN A 71 -15.53 -3.91 -10.84
CA ASN A 71 -16.92 -4.16 -11.21
C ASN A 71 -17.26 -5.63 -11.44
N THR A 72 -16.26 -6.49 -11.65
CA THR A 72 -16.45 -7.92 -11.80
C THR A 72 -16.84 -8.54 -10.47
N LYS A 73 -18.14 -8.58 -10.19
CA LYS A 73 -18.72 -9.29 -9.02
C LYS A 73 -18.83 -10.80 -9.22
N THR A 74 -18.30 -11.35 -10.32
CA THR A 74 -18.72 -12.65 -10.87
C THR A 74 -17.54 -13.50 -11.35
N LYS A 75 -16.54 -13.74 -10.51
CA LYS A 75 -15.68 -14.91 -10.69
C LYS A 75 -16.02 -15.88 -9.55
N SER A 76 -16.32 -17.13 -9.91
CA SER A 76 -16.54 -18.19 -8.91
C SER A 76 -15.27 -18.33 -8.07
N THR A 77 -15.40 -18.52 -6.77
CA THR A 77 -14.29 -18.88 -5.86
C THR A 77 -13.85 -20.33 -6.04
N ASP A 78 -14.48 -21.07 -6.95
CA ASP A 78 -14.09 -22.43 -7.27
C ASP A 78 -12.72 -22.42 -7.94
N TYR A 79 -11.74 -22.98 -7.24
CA TYR A 79 -10.42 -23.23 -7.79
C TYR A 79 -10.53 -24.32 -8.86
N VAL A 80 -10.64 -23.91 -10.12
CA VAL A 80 -10.57 -24.81 -11.26
C VAL A 80 -9.11 -24.90 -11.68
N VAL A 81 -8.47 -26.04 -11.39
CA VAL A 81 -7.17 -26.36 -11.98
C VAL A 81 -7.39 -26.55 -13.48
N GLU A 82 -7.07 -25.54 -14.28
CA GLU A 82 -6.94 -25.73 -15.72
C GLU A 82 -5.75 -26.66 -15.96
N LYS A 83 -6.05 -27.91 -16.28
CA LYS A 83 -5.03 -28.90 -16.65
C LYS A 83 -4.53 -28.58 -18.04
N ASP A 84 -3.28 -28.14 -18.11
CA ASP A 84 -2.56 -27.94 -19.36
C ASP A 84 -1.59 -29.13 -19.54
N GLU A 85 -2.02 -30.11 -20.35
CA GLU A 85 -1.30 -31.37 -20.56
C GLU A 85 0.13 -31.14 -21.09
N GLU A 86 0.37 -30.07 -21.85
CA GLU A 86 1.70 -29.74 -22.38
C GLU A 86 2.64 -29.26 -21.26
N LYS A 87 2.13 -28.45 -20.33
CA LYS A 87 2.91 -27.98 -19.18
C LYS A 87 3.26 -29.13 -18.23
N GLU A 88 2.32 -30.05 -17.99
CA GLU A 88 2.58 -31.24 -17.15
C GLU A 88 3.71 -32.11 -17.73
N LEU A 89 3.70 -32.35 -19.05
CA LEU A 89 4.75 -33.12 -19.74
C LEU A 89 6.13 -32.45 -19.66
N LEU A 90 6.20 -31.12 -19.74
CA LEU A 90 7.44 -30.37 -19.58
C LEU A 90 7.98 -30.46 -18.15
N LEU A 91 7.09 -30.35 -17.15
CA LEU A 91 7.44 -30.46 -15.73
C LEU A 91 7.98 -31.85 -15.37
N ASP A 92 7.36 -32.91 -15.88
CA ASP A 92 7.79 -34.28 -15.57
C ASP A 92 9.15 -34.63 -16.18
N LYS A 93 9.47 -34.09 -17.36
CA LYS A 93 10.82 -34.22 -17.94
C LYS A 93 11.86 -33.40 -17.17
N LEU A 94 11.51 -32.22 -16.69
CA LEU A 94 12.42 -31.39 -15.90
C LEU A 94 12.80 -32.08 -14.58
N LYS A 95 11.85 -32.71 -13.89
CA LYS A 95 12.09 -33.49 -12.65
C LYS A 95 13.10 -34.62 -12.84
N GLN A 96 13.18 -35.17 -14.06
CA GLN A 96 14.09 -36.27 -14.39
C GLN A 96 15.52 -35.80 -14.73
N HIS A 97 15.76 -34.49 -14.79
CA HIS A 97 17.08 -33.94 -15.09
C HIS A 97 18.04 -34.11 -13.91
N SER A 98 19.28 -34.54 -14.18
CA SER A 98 20.29 -34.86 -13.15
C SER A 98 20.63 -33.67 -12.23
N ASN A 99 20.55 -32.44 -12.76
CA ASN A 99 20.81 -31.19 -12.03
C ASN A 99 19.53 -30.40 -11.70
N PHE A 100 18.38 -31.07 -11.57
CA PHE A 100 17.08 -30.43 -11.30
C PHE A 100 17.14 -29.40 -10.18
N ASN A 101 17.70 -29.75 -9.01
CA ASN A 101 17.70 -28.86 -7.84
C ASN A 101 18.42 -27.53 -8.12
N LYS A 102 19.55 -27.56 -8.84
CA LYS A 102 20.30 -26.35 -9.16
C LYS A 102 19.53 -25.48 -10.14
N LEU A 103 19.02 -26.09 -11.22
CA LEU A 103 18.22 -25.38 -12.21
C LEU A 103 16.95 -24.79 -11.60
N PHE A 104 16.26 -25.55 -10.74
CA PHE A 104 15.07 -25.11 -10.04
C PHE A 104 15.38 -23.93 -9.13
N ASN A 105 16.43 -24.01 -8.31
CA ASN A 105 16.82 -22.90 -7.44
C ASN A 105 17.20 -21.66 -8.24
N ASP A 106 18.01 -21.80 -9.30
CA ASP A 106 18.41 -20.67 -10.16
C ASP A 106 17.18 -20.00 -10.82
N MET A 107 16.20 -20.81 -11.27
CA MET A 107 14.94 -20.30 -11.84
C MET A 107 14.03 -19.68 -10.78
N PHE A 108 13.98 -20.27 -9.58
CA PHE A 108 13.18 -19.76 -8.46
C PHE A 108 13.74 -18.42 -7.98
N ASP A 109 15.05 -18.30 -7.80
CA ASP A 109 15.71 -17.06 -7.40
C ASP A 109 15.51 -15.93 -8.42
N GLN A 110 15.34 -16.26 -9.71
CA GLN A 110 14.97 -15.30 -10.76
C GLN A 110 13.47 -14.95 -10.78
N ALA A 111 12.61 -15.86 -10.32
CA ALA A 111 11.16 -15.74 -10.38
C ALA A 111 10.53 -15.17 -9.10
N ILE A 112 11.26 -15.12 -7.99
CA ILE A 112 10.79 -14.47 -6.76
C ILE A 112 10.64 -12.97 -7.03
N ILE A 113 9.40 -12.50 -7.02
CA ILE A 113 9.07 -11.08 -6.89
C ILE A 113 9.10 -10.77 -5.41
N LYS A 114 10.12 -10.01 -4.98
CA LYS A 114 10.21 -9.55 -3.60
C LYS A 114 9.15 -8.48 -3.36
N THR A 115 8.39 -8.62 -2.29
CA THR A 115 7.46 -7.57 -1.84
C THR A 115 8.20 -6.50 -1.05
N GLU A 116 7.61 -5.31 -0.92
CA GLU A 116 8.21 -4.24 -0.11
C GLU A 116 8.47 -4.69 1.33
N GLU A 117 7.59 -5.52 1.91
CA GLU A 117 7.77 -6.14 3.22
C GLU A 117 9.03 -7.01 3.30
N GLU A 118 9.35 -7.77 2.26
CA GLU A 118 10.53 -8.64 2.23
C GLU A 118 11.83 -7.86 1.99
N GLU A 119 11.75 -6.71 1.31
CA GLU A 119 12.91 -5.86 1.04
C GLU A 119 13.24 -4.90 2.19
N THR A 120 12.25 -4.49 2.99
CA THR A 120 12.40 -3.40 3.96
C THR A 120 12.45 -3.88 5.41
N GLY A 121 13.63 -4.33 5.85
CA GLY A 121 13.89 -4.70 7.25
C GLY A 121 14.55 -3.59 8.08
N TYR A 122 14.56 -3.77 9.41
CA TYR A 122 15.33 -2.92 10.33
C TYR A 122 16.81 -3.30 10.44
N ALA A 123 17.32 -4.17 9.57
CA ALA A 123 18.67 -4.72 9.69
C ALA A 123 19.76 -3.64 9.61
N ASP A 124 19.61 -2.66 8.71
CA ASP A 124 20.58 -1.58 8.55
C ASP A 124 20.47 -0.55 9.67
N TRP A 125 19.24 -0.19 10.06
CA TRP A 125 18.97 0.68 11.21
C TRP A 125 19.48 0.08 12.52
N LEU A 126 19.31 -1.24 12.74
CA LEU A 126 19.77 -1.91 13.96
C LEU A 126 21.30 -1.96 14.07
N LYS A 127 22.01 -1.90 12.94
CA LYS A 127 23.48 -1.86 12.89
C LYS A 127 24.02 -0.44 12.98
N SER A 128 23.18 0.58 12.79
CA SER A 128 23.61 1.97 12.83
C SER A 128 23.48 2.54 14.25
N ASP A 129 24.18 3.64 14.49
CA ASP A 129 24.02 4.44 15.72
C ASP A 129 22.90 5.49 15.57
N GLU A 130 22.02 5.33 14.57
CA GLU A 130 20.90 6.24 14.34
C GLU A 130 19.87 6.12 15.47
N ASP A 131 19.25 7.24 15.83
CA ASP A 131 18.24 7.33 16.90
C ASP A 131 18.69 6.92 18.32
N LEU A 132 19.99 6.65 18.53
CA LEU A 132 20.55 6.39 19.85
C LEU A 132 20.56 7.66 20.70
N ASP A 133 19.84 7.64 21.82
CA ASP A 133 19.84 8.73 22.78
C ASP A 133 21.10 8.68 23.67
N VAL A 134 22.16 9.36 23.23
CA VAL A 134 23.45 9.46 23.94
C VAL A 134 23.47 10.56 25.02
N ARG A 135 22.33 11.17 25.35
CA ARG A 135 22.27 12.28 26.32
C ARG A 135 22.58 11.78 27.73
N SER A 136 23.59 12.37 28.35
CA SER A 136 23.83 12.25 29.79
C SER A 136 23.27 13.47 30.51
N THR A 137 22.43 13.28 31.53
CA THR A 137 21.81 14.36 32.30
C THR A 137 21.99 14.16 33.80
N THR A 138 21.99 15.25 34.55
CA THR A 138 22.01 15.23 36.02
C THR A 138 20.56 15.26 36.55
N MET A 139 20.31 14.77 37.78
CA MET A 139 18.96 14.76 38.37
C MET A 139 18.23 16.12 38.32
N GLN A 140 18.96 17.23 38.43
CA GLN A 140 18.36 18.58 38.43
C GLN A 140 17.83 19.00 37.05
N SER A 141 18.52 18.63 35.97
CA SER A 141 18.14 18.95 34.57
C SER A 141 17.27 17.87 33.94
N MET A 142 16.97 16.79 34.68
CA MET A 142 16.25 15.62 34.17
C MET A 142 14.90 16.02 33.56
N ASN A 143 14.09 16.80 34.27
CA ASN A 143 12.76 17.20 33.80
C ASN A 143 12.78 17.97 32.49
N GLU A 144 13.70 18.93 32.34
CA GLU A 144 13.85 19.72 31.11
C GLU A 144 14.28 18.83 29.94
N THR A 145 15.19 17.88 30.20
CA THR A 145 15.62 16.91 29.17
C THR A 145 14.49 15.97 28.75
N PHE A 146 13.63 15.54 29.67
CA PHE A 146 12.45 14.73 29.36
C PHE A 146 11.43 15.51 28.54
N GLU A 147 11.10 16.74 28.92
CA GLU A 147 10.14 17.56 28.16
C GLU A 147 10.65 17.85 26.74
N ARG A 148 11.95 18.07 26.56
CA ARG A 148 12.55 18.19 25.22
C ARG A 148 12.40 16.90 24.42
N LYS A 149 12.69 15.74 25.02
CA LYS A 149 12.54 14.44 24.35
C LYS A 149 11.09 14.16 23.96
N LYS A 150 10.14 14.47 24.83
CA LYS A 150 8.70 14.34 24.51
C LYS A 150 8.29 15.20 23.32
N LYS A 151 8.80 16.44 23.22
CA LYS A 151 8.55 17.33 22.06
C LYS A 151 9.14 16.77 20.77
N GLU A 152 10.34 16.20 20.83
CA GLU A 152 10.98 15.56 19.68
C GLU A 152 10.16 14.35 19.20
N ILE A 153 9.73 13.46 20.10
CA ILE A 153 8.90 12.31 19.75
C ILE A 153 7.51 12.74 19.29
N GLN A 154 6.91 13.78 19.88
CA GLN A 154 5.63 14.33 19.45
C GLN A 154 5.68 14.84 18.00
N ALA A 155 6.82 15.33 17.52
CA ALA A 155 6.98 15.73 16.12
C ALA A 155 7.09 14.53 15.16
N LEU A 156 7.50 13.36 15.66
CA LEU A 156 7.64 12.13 14.88
C LEU A 156 6.33 11.32 14.83
N VAL A 157 5.59 11.28 15.95
CA VAL A 157 4.39 10.44 16.10
C VAL A 157 3.14 11.28 15.85
N PRO A 158 2.39 11.03 14.76
CA PRO A 158 1.14 11.73 14.51
C PRO A 158 0.10 11.35 15.57
N VAL A 159 -0.47 12.36 16.24
CA VAL A 159 -1.57 12.16 17.20
C VAL A 159 -2.83 11.78 16.41
N LYS A 160 -3.31 10.54 16.61
CA LYS A 160 -4.59 10.07 16.06
C LYS A 160 -5.66 10.24 17.13
N ASP A 161 -6.62 11.15 16.93
CA ASP A 161 -7.62 11.54 17.94
C ASP A 161 -8.54 10.38 18.35
N LEU A 162 -9.07 9.64 17.37
CA LEU A 162 -9.90 8.46 17.58
C LEU A 162 -9.66 7.53 16.37
N ALA A 163 -9.04 6.38 16.61
CA ALA A 163 -9.09 5.28 15.66
C ALA A 163 -10.32 4.44 15.99
N ASP A 164 -11.15 4.14 14.98
CA ASP A 164 -12.18 3.13 15.14
C ASP A 164 -11.48 1.82 15.53
N SER A 165 -11.63 1.39 16.78
CA SER A 165 -11.15 0.08 17.23
C SER A 165 -12.00 -0.99 16.58
N TYR A 166 -11.66 -1.34 15.34
CA TYR A 166 -12.19 -2.51 14.70
C TYR A 166 -11.51 -3.71 15.33
N TYR A 167 -12.27 -4.51 16.08
CA TYR A 167 -11.83 -5.82 16.55
C TYR A 167 -11.66 -6.72 15.31
N ASN A 168 -10.49 -6.68 14.68
CA ASN A 168 -10.13 -7.61 13.63
C ASN A 168 -9.61 -8.88 14.32
N GLY A 169 -10.52 -9.78 14.67
CA GLY A 169 -10.23 -11.04 15.36
C GLY A 169 -9.42 -12.06 14.55
N GLY A 170 -8.64 -11.63 13.56
CA GLY A 170 -7.78 -12.47 12.75
C GLY A 170 -6.57 -11.67 12.29
N ALA A 171 -5.40 -12.31 12.33
CA ALA A 171 -4.22 -11.87 11.60
C ALA A 171 -4.56 -11.88 10.10
N CYS A 172 -5.15 -10.79 9.60
CA CYS A 172 -5.28 -10.57 8.18
C CYS A 172 -3.92 -10.07 7.71
N ALA A 173 -3.18 -10.93 7.00
CA ALA A 173 -2.07 -10.48 6.18
C ALA A 173 -2.63 -9.42 5.21
N ASP A 174 -1.91 -8.31 5.07
CA ASP A 174 -2.25 -7.37 4.02
C ASP A 174 -2.04 -8.07 2.67
N LEU A 175 -3.11 -8.13 1.87
CA LEU A 175 -3.07 -8.80 0.57
C LEU A 175 -2.14 -8.07 -0.40
N MET A 176 -1.86 -6.78 -0.17
CA MET A 176 -0.97 -6.00 -1.04
C MET A 176 0.51 -6.26 -0.77
N GLY A 177 0.85 -6.86 0.37
CA GLY A 177 2.24 -6.96 0.82
C GLY A 177 2.87 -5.59 1.11
N ASP A 178 2.04 -4.58 1.39
CA ASP A 178 2.53 -3.27 1.80
C ASP A 178 3.11 -3.40 3.21
N LYS A 179 4.23 -2.73 3.43
CA LYS A 179 4.82 -2.66 4.77
C LYS A 179 3.86 -1.91 5.72
N PRO A 180 3.47 -2.51 6.86
CA PRO A 180 2.74 -1.79 7.88
C PRO A 180 3.60 -0.67 8.49
N ASP A 181 2.94 0.39 8.98
CA ASP A 181 3.62 1.46 9.71
C ASP A 181 4.44 0.91 10.89
N TYR A 182 3.84 -0.06 11.63
CA TYR A 182 4.45 -0.74 12.77
C TYR A 182 4.01 -2.21 12.84
N TYR A 183 4.95 -3.10 13.15
CA TYR A 183 4.67 -4.49 13.48
C TYR A 183 4.33 -4.66 14.97
N SER A 184 3.09 -4.32 15.34
CA SER A 184 2.64 -4.32 16.74
C SER A 184 1.33 -5.08 16.94
N SER A 185 1.15 -5.66 18.12
CA SER A 185 -0.14 -6.20 18.53
C SER A 185 -1.15 -5.09 18.85
N ASP A 186 -2.44 -5.41 18.74
CA ASP A 186 -3.49 -4.56 19.30
C ASP A 186 -3.32 -4.38 20.83
N VAL A 187 -3.75 -3.24 21.35
CA VAL A 187 -3.63 -2.84 22.77
C VAL A 187 -4.31 -3.85 23.71
N PHE A 188 -5.31 -4.58 23.22
CA PHE A 188 -6.05 -5.60 23.97
C PHE A 188 -5.70 -7.05 23.58
N ALA A 189 -4.63 -7.26 22.81
CA ALA A 189 -4.20 -8.59 22.42
C ALA A 189 -3.74 -9.42 23.65
N ARG A 190 -4.02 -10.72 23.63
CA ARG A 190 -3.60 -11.65 24.69
C ARG A 190 -2.08 -11.78 24.79
N LEU A 191 -1.38 -11.65 23.65
CA LEU A 191 0.07 -11.67 23.57
C LEU A 191 0.52 -10.31 23.02
N PRO A 192 0.94 -9.38 23.89
CA PRO A 192 1.41 -8.08 23.45
C PRO A 192 2.81 -8.20 22.84
N TYR A 193 3.00 -7.60 21.67
CA TYR A 193 4.29 -7.39 21.05
C TYR A 193 4.31 -6.01 20.38
N GLU A 194 5.49 -5.44 20.24
CA GLU A 194 5.68 -4.10 19.71
C GLU A 194 6.78 -4.12 18.66
N ASP A 195 6.72 -3.17 17.73
CA ASP A 195 7.72 -3.02 16.69
C ASP A 195 9.09 -2.69 17.29
N LEU A 196 10.16 -3.32 16.78
CA LEU A 196 11.51 -3.16 17.29
C LEU A 196 11.98 -1.70 17.25
N LYS A 197 11.80 -1.02 16.11
CA LYS A 197 12.26 0.35 15.93
C LYS A 197 11.46 1.28 16.81
N ARG A 198 10.15 1.09 16.86
CA ARG A 198 9.25 1.85 17.73
C ARG A 198 9.64 1.74 19.20
N ALA A 199 9.90 0.53 19.70
CA ALA A 199 10.27 0.30 21.09
C ALA A 199 11.56 1.05 21.52
N HIS A 200 12.50 1.27 20.60
CA HIS A 200 13.76 1.97 20.89
C HIS A 200 13.67 3.48 20.68
N VAL A 201 12.91 3.93 19.67
CA VAL A 201 12.77 5.36 19.32
C VAL A 201 11.72 6.02 20.22
N GLU A 202 10.52 5.44 20.33
CA GLU A 202 9.37 5.96 21.08
C GLU A 202 9.43 5.62 22.57
N SER A 203 10.58 5.84 23.20
CA SER A 203 10.84 5.49 24.60
C SER A 203 10.09 6.33 25.64
N VAL A 204 9.46 7.44 25.24
CA VAL A 204 8.64 8.26 26.14
C VAL A 204 7.29 8.62 25.51
N ILE A 205 6.27 8.72 26.36
CA ILE A 205 4.92 9.13 25.93
C ILE A 205 4.98 10.59 25.44
N PRO A 206 4.57 10.90 24.20
CA PRO A 206 4.67 12.23 23.58
C PRO A 206 3.58 13.18 24.07
N VAL A 207 3.48 13.37 25.39
CA VAL A 207 2.54 14.28 26.04
C VAL A 207 3.30 15.27 26.90
N THR A 208 3.33 16.52 26.45
CA THR A 208 4.10 17.62 27.03
C THR A 208 3.30 18.35 28.10
N HIS A 209 3.99 19.16 28.90
CA HIS A 209 3.29 20.05 29.83
C HIS A 209 2.39 21.07 29.12
N ASP A 210 2.75 21.50 27.91
CA ASP A 210 1.96 22.45 27.12
C ASP A 210 0.60 21.85 26.75
N ASP A 211 0.54 20.55 26.41
CA ASP A 211 -0.71 19.83 26.13
C ASP A 211 -1.63 19.80 27.36
N TYR A 212 -1.05 19.67 28.55
CA TYR A 212 -1.78 19.75 29.81
C TYR A 212 -2.33 21.16 30.09
N LEU A 213 -1.61 22.22 29.68
CA LEU A 213 -2.06 23.59 29.85
C LEU A 213 -3.18 23.97 28.86
N GLN A 214 -3.14 23.44 27.64
CA GLN A 214 -4.13 23.72 26.60
C GLN A 214 -5.49 23.04 26.85
N ARG A 215 -5.51 21.93 27.60
CA ARG A 215 -6.76 21.23 27.93
C ARG A 215 -7.56 21.99 29.00
N PRO A 216 -8.90 22.06 28.88
CA PRO A 216 -9.75 22.68 29.90
C PRO A 216 -9.64 21.91 31.21
N LYS A 217 -9.52 22.65 32.32
CA LYS A 217 -9.33 22.10 33.67
C LYS A 217 -10.57 22.35 34.49
N PHE A 218 -11.07 21.31 35.14
CA PHE A 218 -12.25 21.38 35.98
C PHE A 218 -11.85 21.09 37.43
N LYS A 219 -12.34 21.90 38.37
CA LYS A 219 -12.05 21.73 39.81
C LYS A 219 -13.00 20.72 40.46
N SER A 220 -14.15 20.47 39.84
CA SER A 220 -15.17 19.54 40.32
C SER A 220 -15.85 18.80 39.18
N VAL A 221 -16.36 17.60 39.47
CA VAL A 221 -17.16 16.79 38.52
C VAL A 221 -18.39 17.55 38.05
N ASP A 222 -19.00 18.39 38.90
CA ASP A 222 -20.16 19.22 38.53
C ASP A 222 -19.80 20.29 37.50
N GLU A 223 -18.61 20.89 37.61
CA GLU A 223 -18.09 21.87 36.63
C GLU A 223 -17.82 21.20 35.28
N MET A 224 -17.21 20.01 35.30
CA MET A 224 -16.98 19.20 34.11
C MET A 224 -18.30 18.82 33.42
N ARG A 225 -19.31 18.40 34.19
CA ARG A 225 -20.64 18.05 33.67
C ARG A 225 -21.40 19.23 33.09
N ARG A 226 -21.10 20.46 33.51
CA ARG A 226 -21.73 21.67 32.95
C ARG A 226 -21.01 22.17 31.70
N HIS A 227 -19.80 21.68 31.44
CA HIS A 227 -19.03 22.07 30.27
C HIS A 227 -19.72 21.56 28.99
N ALA A 228 -19.84 22.44 27.99
CA ALA A 228 -20.61 22.18 26.78
C ALA A 228 -20.17 20.89 26.06
N SER A 229 -18.87 20.59 26.01
CA SER A 229 -18.35 19.40 25.35
C SER A 229 -18.61 18.07 26.09
N TYR A 230 -18.97 18.09 27.38
CA TYR A 230 -19.34 16.87 28.10
C TYR A 230 -20.81 16.48 27.84
N ASN A 231 -21.68 17.47 27.62
CA ASN A 231 -23.11 17.26 27.34
C ASN A 231 -23.44 17.30 25.84
N ASP A 232 -22.43 17.44 24.97
CA ASP A 232 -22.65 17.43 23.53
C ASP A 232 -22.90 15.99 23.06
N THR A 233 -24.11 15.52 23.34
CA THR A 233 -24.67 14.29 22.79
C THR A 233 -25.52 14.60 21.56
N THR A 234 -25.40 15.81 21.00
CA THR A 234 -26.21 16.18 19.84
C THR A 234 -25.68 15.41 18.64
N PRO A 235 -26.51 14.56 17.99
CA PRO A 235 -26.07 13.90 16.78
C PRO A 235 -25.77 14.96 15.72
N MET A 236 -24.75 14.70 14.92
CA MET A 236 -24.35 15.57 13.83
C MET A 236 -25.56 15.92 12.95
N ALA A 237 -25.71 17.18 12.54
CA ALA A 237 -26.84 17.62 11.75
C ALA A 237 -26.93 16.80 10.44
N LEU A 238 -28.13 16.53 9.93
CA LEU A 238 -28.33 15.62 8.78
C LEU A 238 -27.46 15.96 7.56
N ASN A 239 -27.25 17.25 7.28
CA ASN A 239 -26.39 17.68 6.17
C ASN A 239 -24.91 17.38 6.44
N GLN A 240 -24.43 17.68 7.65
CA GLN A 240 -23.07 17.39 8.09
C GLN A 240 -22.81 15.88 8.12
N ALA A 241 -23.76 15.08 8.61
CA ALA A 241 -23.67 13.63 8.62
C ALA A 241 -23.60 13.04 7.20
N LYS A 242 -24.40 13.56 6.26
CA LYS A 242 -24.32 13.17 4.84
C LYS A 242 -22.97 13.53 4.22
N GLU A 243 -22.44 14.70 4.54
CA GLU A 243 -21.13 15.14 4.06
C GLU A 243 -20.00 14.28 4.63
N TYR A 244 -20.04 13.97 5.93
CA TYR A 244 -19.12 13.05 6.58
C TYR A 244 -19.14 11.66 5.92
N LEU A 245 -20.33 11.09 5.72
CA LEU A 245 -20.47 9.80 5.04
C LEU A 245 -19.93 9.84 3.60
N LYS A 246 -20.20 10.92 2.86
CA LYS A 246 -19.67 11.10 1.51
C LYS A 246 -18.14 11.15 1.49
N GLN A 247 -17.52 11.89 2.40
CA GLN A 247 -16.06 11.97 2.51
C GLN A 247 -15.46 10.61 2.87
N ARG A 248 -16.10 9.88 3.78
CA ARG A 248 -15.69 8.52 4.14
C ARG A 248 -15.79 7.55 2.97
N ASP A 249 -16.89 7.58 2.23
CA ASP A 249 -17.08 6.74 1.04
C ASP A 249 -16.07 7.10 -0.06
N GLN A 250 -15.73 8.37 -0.24
CA GLN A 250 -14.69 8.81 -1.16
C GLN A 250 -13.30 8.30 -0.75
N ALA A 251 -12.96 8.38 0.53
CA ALA A 251 -11.69 7.85 1.05
C ALA A 251 -11.60 6.33 0.89
N GLN A 252 -12.69 5.62 1.17
CA GLN A 252 -12.77 4.18 0.98
C GLN A 252 -12.60 3.80 -0.50
N ASN A 253 -13.32 4.47 -1.40
CA ASN A 253 -13.21 4.21 -2.84
C ASN A 253 -11.80 4.47 -3.37
N LYS A 254 -11.12 5.52 -2.88
CA LYS A 254 -9.72 5.79 -3.21
C LYS A 254 -8.81 4.64 -2.76
N SER A 255 -8.96 4.18 -1.52
CA SER A 255 -8.21 3.04 -0.99
C SER A 255 -8.45 1.76 -1.79
N ASP A 256 -9.73 1.46 -2.07
CA ASP A 256 -10.12 0.27 -2.85
C ASP A 256 -9.58 0.32 -4.29
N MET A 257 -9.53 1.50 -4.90
CA MET A 257 -8.94 1.68 -6.23
C MET A 257 -7.43 1.50 -6.25
N ASN A 258 -6.72 2.06 -5.25
CA ASN A 258 -5.29 1.83 -5.08
C ASN A 258 -5.01 0.33 -4.90
N ARG A 259 -5.81 -0.35 -4.08
CA ARG A 259 -5.72 -1.80 -3.87
C ARG A 259 -5.93 -2.57 -5.18
N ALA A 260 -6.97 -2.23 -5.94
CA ALA A 260 -7.24 -2.85 -7.23
C ALA A 260 -6.10 -2.63 -8.24
N TYR A 261 -5.53 -1.43 -8.29
CA TYR A 261 -4.38 -1.13 -9.14
C TYR A 261 -3.15 -1.95 -8.76
N LYS A 262 -2.80 -2.01 -7.47
CA LYS A 262 -1.68 -2.82 -6.98
C LYS A 262 -1.85 -4.30 -7.34
N LEU A 263 -3.04 -4.86 -7.12
CA LEU A 263 -3.35 -6.25 -7.49
C LEU A 263 -3.21 -6.50 -8.99
N VAL A 264 -3.73 -5.60 -9.84
CA VAL A 264 -3.60 -5.74 -11.30
C VAL A 264 -2.13 -5.70 -11.72
N LYS A 265 -1.34 -4.78 -11.14
CA LYS A 265 0.10 -4.68 -11.43
C LYS A 265 0.85 -5.95 -11.00
N GLN A 266 0.54 -6.46 -9.80
CA GLN A 266 1.11 -7.73 -9.31
C GLN A 266 0.74 -8.89 -10.24
N ASP A 267 -0.52 -9.01 -10.66
CA ASP A 267 -0.98 -10.06 -11.58
C ASP A 267 -0.23 -10.00 -12.92
N GLU A 268 -0.05 -8.80 -13.48
CA GLU A 268 0.74 -8.57 -14.70
C GLU A 268 2.21 -9.00 -14.52
N MET A 269 2.83 -8.66 -13.39
CA MET A 269 4.20 -9.09 -13.07
C MET A 269 4.30 -10.62 -12.94
N TYR A 270 3.37 -11.26 -12.23
CA TYR A 270 3.35 -12.71 -12.08
C TYR A 270 3.12 -13.43 -13.41
N GLU A 271 2.26 -12.88 -14.28
CA GLU A 271 2.09 -13.41 -15.63
C GLU A 271 3.39 -13.35 -16.44
N GLU A 272 4.13 -12.24 -16.37
CA GLU A 272 5.40 -12.08 -17.08
C GLU A 272 6.47 -13.04 -16.55
N VAL A 273 6.61 -13.14 -15.23
CA VAL A 273 7.52 -14.10 -14.58
C VAL A 273 7.17 -15.53 -14.98
N ASN A 274 5.89 -15.91 -14.97
CA ASN A 274 5.45 -17.23 -15.37
C ASN A 274 5.73 -17.51 -16.87
N LYS A 275 5.53 -16.52 -17.76
CA LYS A 275 5.89 -16.62 -19.19
C LYS A 275 7.39 -16.81 -19.38
N ASN A 276 8.21 -16.07 -18.63
CA ASN A 276 9.67 -16.17 -18.68
C ASN A 276 10.15 -17.54 -18.17
N MET A 277 9.63 -18.00 -17.03
CA MET A 277 9.91 -19.32 -16.46
C MET A 277 9.52 -20.44 -17.44
N MET A 278 8.34 -20.36 -18.04
CA MET A 278 7.89 -21.32 -19.05
C MET A 278 8.78 -21.32 -20.31
N THR A 279 9.27 -20.15 -20.72
CA THR A 279 10.22 -20.03 -21.85
C THR A 279 11.55 -20.71 -21.52
N GLN A 280 12.05 -20.54 -20.30
CA GLN A 280 13.27 -21.23 -19.86
C GLN A 280 13.08 -22.75 -19.83
N PHE A 281 11.94 -23.24 -19.34
CA PHE A 281 11.61 -24.67 -19.38
C PHE A 281 11.60 -25.24 -20.80
N LYS A 282 11.03 -24.51 -21.76
CA LYS A 282 11.03 -24.91 -23.17
C LYS A 282 12.45 -24.96 -23.75
N ARG A 283 13.32 -23.99 -23.44
CA ARG A 283 14.72 -24.00 -23.90
C ARG A 283 15.52 -25.20 -23.37
N LEU A 284 15.33 -25.53 -22.09
CA LEU A 284 15.95 -26.70 -21.47
C LEU A 284 15.43 -28.02 -22.08
N HIS A 285 14.15 -28.06 -22.46
CA HIS A 285 13.55 -29.20 -23.15
C HIS A 285 14.14 -29.41 -24.56
N ASP A 286 14.31 -28.33 -25.33
CA ASP A 286 14.73 -28.42 -26.74
C ASP A 286 16.26 -28.60 -26.91
N GLY A 287 17.00 -28.78 -25.82
CA GLY A 287 18.44 -29.05 -25.84
C GLY A 287 19.30 -27.87 -26.29
N SER A 288 18.73 -26.66 -26.33
CA SER A 288 19.45 -25.44 -26.66
C SER A 288 20.00 -24.81 -25.38
N VAL A 289 21.12 -25.34 -24.91
CA VAL A 289 22.06 -24.59 -24.07
C VAL A 289 23.40 -24.64 -24.81
N PRO A 290 24.08 -23.50 -25.04
CA PRO A 290 25.49 -23.51 -25.43
C PRO A 290 26.39 -24.13 -24.35
#